data_AF-A0A847P0H6-F1
#
_entry.id   AF-A0A847P0H6-F1
#
_cell.length_a   1.000
_cell.length_b   1.000
_cell.length_c   1.000
_cell.angle_alpha   90.00
_cell.angle_beta   90.00
_cell.angle_gamma   90.00
#
_symmetry.space_group_name_H-M   'P 1'
#
loop_
_entity.id
_entity.type
_entity.pdbx_description
1 polymer ?
#
loop_
_entity_poly.entity_id
_entity_poly.type
_entity_poly.pdbx_seq_one_letter_code
_entity_poly.pdbx_strand_id
1 'polypeptide(L)'
;MDSWTIDTLQQVTGNLHLFDKEQQSEFLALMNSKFPPEIYRLHLQKRRDALNLINTSRDTLNDATQLFPPFVKWTDIGATPEALNGFALVFTAGGEGERLRLSLLEKGYDQSALNNFTKATFPLPGFYQDFGTLQTNLAMVSSFCKTLKIDIPVIVTTGPHGSITAKVIPEILREKNNFGLSSIKVIPQDERLHFTMDEKILCCETNRQLYPLTQPDETGGPLMMLKQKDNSGESTLDWLHKHNCSKLIVVQATALYDQRLLPIIANALGDHDCLGIGILRESFPPKDPFGTFVTIMKKNQKKLLILEQNVRNDATRSLKDPSGKYHLPFNTGFYAFKSELLINNDLPDYATPPKETLPGYERSPKIGYAATDLLPLAKDPIILTVEPSMFGVLKTADDLEMLAEAGKRFGLDKKCGNIG
;
A
#
# COMPACT_ATOMS: atom_id res chain seq x y z
N MET A 1 4.75 34.55 -1.41
CA MET A 1 5.09 34.52 0.02
C MET A 1 5.86 33.26 0.22
N ASP A 2 7.14 33.39 0.58
CA ASP A 2 8.09 32.28 0.55
C ASP A 2 8.24 31.64 1.94
N SER A 3 7.64 32.24 2.97
CA SER A 3 7.55 31.72 4.34
C SER A 3 6.22 32.09 4.99
N TRP A 4 5.81 31.28 5.97
CA TRP A 4 4.71 31.54 6.87
C TRP A 4 5.04 32.68 7.83
N THR A 5 3.99 33.42 8.19
CA THR A 5 3.93 34.26 9.39
C THR A 5 2.88 33.69 10.35
N ILE A 6 2.88 34.10 11.62
CA ILE A 6 1.81 33.70 12.55
C ILE A 6 0.43 34.06 12.00
N ASP A 7 0.26 35.28 11.49
CA ASP A 7 -1.04 35.76 10.96
C ASP A 7 -1.54 34.90 9.80
N THR A 8 -0.66 34.56 8.86
CA THR A 8 -1.04 33.73 7.69
C THR A 8 -1.29 32.28 8.09
N LEU A 9 -0.52 31.75 9.05
CA LEU A 9 -0.70 30.39 9.55
C LEU A 9 -1.99 30.23 10.38
N GLN A 10 -2.37 31.26 11.14
CA GLN A 10 -3.64 31.30 11.90
C GLN A 10 -4.88 31.28 10.99
N GLN A 11 -4.79 31.82 9.77
CA GLN A 11 -5.89 31.80 8.81
C GLN A 11 -6.14 30.40 8.23
N VAL A 12 -5.09 29.59 8.11
CA VAL A 12 -5.15 28.28 7.44
C VAL A 12 -5.05 27.10 8.39
N THR A 13 -4.81 27.31 9.69
CA THR A 13 -4.69 26.24 10.69
C THR A 13 -5.88 26.26 11.64
N GLY A 14 -6.55 25.13 11.80
CA GLY A 14 -7.69 25.01 12.71
C GLY A 14 -7.25 25.25 14.15
N ASN A 15 -7.92 26.18 14.84
CA ASN A 15 -7.78 26.42 16.28
C ASN A 15 -6.37 26.84 16.78
N LEU A 16 -5.47 27.29 15.89
CA LEU A 16 -4.12 27.71 16.29
C LEU A 16 -4.11 28.84 17.34
N HIS A 17 -5.12 29.72 17.31
CA HIS A 17 -5.29 30.83 18.23
C HIS A 17 -5.57 30.41 19.69
N LEU A 18 -5.92 29.13 19.93
CA LEU A 18 -6.19 28.61 21.29
C LEU A 18 -4.92 28.25 22.05
N PHE A 19 -3.78 28.16 21.38
CA PHE A 19 -2.50 27.78 21.97
C PHE A 19 -1.68 29.00 22.39
N ASP A 20 -0.72 28.81 23.29
CA ASP A 20 0.11 29.92 23.77
C ASP A 20 1.12 30.40 22.72
N LYS A 21 1.75 31.56 22.97
CA LYS A 21 2.66 32.20 22.00
C LYS A 21 3.94 31.40 21.76
N GLU A 22 4.40 30.64 22.76
CA GLU A 22 5.60 29.81 22.65
C GLU A 22 5.30 28.65 21.70
N GLN A 23 4.20 27.93 21.95
CA GLN A 23 3.69 26.85 21.09
C GLN A 23 3.45 27.32 19.65
N GLN A 24 2.84 28.49 19.46
CA GLN A 24 2.61 29.06 18.13
C GLN A 24 3.92 29.38 17.40
N SER A 25 4.94 29.86 18.12
CA SER A 25 6.25 30.20 17.54
C SER A 25 7.03 28.94 17.13
N GLU A 26 6.99 27.89 17.96
CA GLU A 26 7.58 26.59 17.62
C GLU A 26 6.88 25.95 16.41
N PHE A 27 5.55 26.00 16.39
CA PHE A 27 4.75 25.50 15.26
C PHE A 27 5.06 26.25 13.96
N LEU A 28 5.24 27.58 14.03
CA LEU A 28 5.66 28.37 12.87
C LEU A 28 7.01 27.93 12.32
N ALA A 29 8.00 27.71 13.19
CA ALA A 29 9.32 27.25 12.78
C ALA A 29 9.24 25.86 12.12
N LEU A 30 8.45 24.95 12.71
CA LEU A 30 8.20 23.62 12.15
C LEU A 30 7.54 23.69 10.77
N MET A 31 6.49 24.49 10.62
CA MET A 31 5.77 24.65 9.36
C MET A 31 6.66 25.26 8.28
N ASN A 32 7.48 26.26 8.59
CA ASN A 32 8.44 26.81 7.62
C ASN A 32 9.52 25.79 7.21
N SER A 33 9.94 24.90 8.12
CA SER A 33 10.96 23.90 7.82
C SER A 33 10.42 22.70 7.04
N LYS A 34 9.21 22.23 7.33
CA LYS A 34 8.68 20.97 6.77
C LYS A 34 7.57 21.17 5.74
N PHE A 35 6.74 22.18 5.92
CA PHE A 35 5.57 22.44 5.08
C PHE A 35 5.47 23.92 4.70
N PRO A 36 6.47 24.47 3.98
CA PRO A 36 6.44 25.87 3.57
C PRO A 36 5.21 26.17 2.68
N PRO A 37 4.85 27.44 2.46
CA PRO A 37 3.63 27.82 1.74
C PRO A 37 3.46 27.18 0.35
N GLU A 38 4.55 26.81 -0.33
CA GLU A 38 4.51 26.06 -1.59
C GLU A 38 4.01 24.62 -1.41
N ILE A 39 4.50 23.89 -0.40
CA ILE A 39 4.09 22.51 -0.10
C ILE A 39 2.65 22.49 0.37
N TYR A 40 2.22 23.46 1.20
CA TYR A 40 0.82 23.61 1.57
C TYR A 40 -0.08 23.81 0.36
N ARG A 41 0.25 24.74 -0.54
CA ARG A 41 -0.54 25.01 -1.75
C ARG A 41 -0.63 23.77 -2.64
N LEU A 42 0.48 23.03 -2.77
CA LEU A 42 0.52 21.77 -3.50
C LEU A 42 -0.42 20.74 -2.85
N HIS A 43 -0.32 20.51 -1.54
CA HIS A 43 -1.15 19.56 -0.82
C HIS A 43 -2.64 19.91 -0.88
N LEU A 44 -2.97 21.20 -0.78
CA LEU A 44 -4.33 21.70 -0.90
C LEU A 44 -4.89 21.49 -2.31
N GLN A 45 -4.09 21.76 -3.34
CA GLN A 45 -4.49 21.51 -4.73
C GLN A 45 -4.76 20.02 -4.96
N LYS A 46 -3.84 19.14 -4.53
CA LYS A 46 -4.01 17.68 -4.60
C LYS A 46 -5.29 17.22 -3.88
N ARG A 47 -5.65 17.84 -2.74
CA ARG A 47 -6.93 17.57 -2.06
C ARG A 47 -8.12 17.89 -2.94
N ARG A 48 -8.14 19.09 -3.53
CA ARG A 48 -9.24 19.54 -4.40
C ARG A 48 -9.40 18.61 -5.61
N ASP A 49 -8.28 18.22 -6.22
CA ASP A 49 -8.28 17.31 -7.37
C ASP A 49 -8.81 15.91 -6.98
N ALA A 50 -8.37 15.37 -5.84
CA ALA A 50 -8.87 14.10 -5.32
C ALA A 50 -10.39 14.13 -5.03
N LEU A 51 -10.90 15.21 -4.43
CA LEU A 51 -12.33 15.37 -4.13
C LEU A 51 -13.16 15.49 -5.41
N ASN A 52 -12.66 16.23 -6.41
CA ASN A 52 -13.30 16.32 -7.72
C ASN A 52 -13.37 14.96 -8.42
N LEU A 53 -12.31 14.15 -8.32
CA LEU A 53 -12.29 12.81 -8.89
C LEU A 53 -13.33 11.88 -8.23
N ILE A 54 -13.47 11.92 -6.90
CA ILE A 54 -14.51 11.15 -6.20
C ILE A 54 -15.91 11.56 -6.67
N ASN A 55 -16.17 12.87 -6.73
CA ASN A 55 -17.49 13.38 -7.10
C ASN A 55 -17.89 12.97 -8.52
N THR A 56 -16.92 12.90 -9.43
CA THR A 56 -17.13 12.49 -10.83
C THR A 56 -17.00 10.99 -11.06
N SER A 57 -16.49 10.21 -10.09
CA SER A 57 -16.27 8.77 -10.24
C SER A 57 -17.53 7.98 -10.63
N ARG A 58 -18.71 8.41 -10.16
CA ARG A 58 -20.00 7.82 -10.53
C ARG A 58 -20.33 7.95 -12.01
N ASP A 59 -19.87 9.02 -12.65
CA ASP A 59 -20.07 9.27 -14.08
C ASP A 59 -19.25 8.33 -14.97
N THR A 60 -18.31 7.60 -14.37
CA THR A 60 -17.53 6.56 -15.06
C THR A 60 -18.43 5.49 -15.67
N LEU A 61 -19.54 5.16 -15.00
CA LEU A 61 -20.48 4.14 -15.46
C LEU A 61 -21.56 4.68 -16.41
N ASN A 62 -21.72 6.00 -16.51
CA ASN A 62 -22.70 6.60 -17.43
C ASN A 62 -22.31 6.29 -18.88
N ASP A 63 -23.27 5.78 -19.65
CA ASP A 63 -23.10 5.38 -21.06
C ASP A 63 -21.95 4.37 -21.30
N ALA A 64 -21.59 3.61 -20.27
CA ALA A 64 -20.48 2.68 -20.33
C ALA A 64 -20.99 1.23 -20.25
N THR A 65 -20.54 0.40 -21.18
CA THR A 65 -20.81 -1.05 -21.11
C THR A 65 -19.84 -1.68 -20.12
N GLN A 66 -20.38 -2.40 -19.14
CA GLN A 66 -19.59 -3.13 -18.15
C GLN A 66 -19.43 -4.58 -18.60
N LEU A 67 -18.21 -5.11 -18.54
CA LEU A 67 -17.85 -6.45 -18.97
C LEU A 67 -17.04 -7.15 -17.89
N PHE A 68 -17.13 -8.49 -17.86
CA PHE A 68 -16.23 -9.31 -17.06
C PHE A 68 -14.78 -9.12 -17.54
N PRO A 69 -13.81 -8.88 -16.64
CA PRO A 69 -12.43 -8.61 -17.05
C PRO A 69 -11.74 -9.85 -17.63
N PRO A 70 -10.77 -9.68 -18.55
CA PRO A 70 -9.92 -10.79 -18.96
C PRO A 70 -9.14 -11.31 -17.74
N PHE A 71 -9.07 -12.63 -17.59
CA PHE A 71 -8.40 -13.24 -16.46
C PHE A 71 -7.76 -14.59 -16.80
N VAL A 72 -6.79 -14.97 -15.97
CA VAL A 72 -6.11 -16.26 -15.94
C VAL A 72 -6.28 -16.86 -14.55
N LYS A 73 -6.42 -18.19 -14.46
CA LYS A 73 -6.50 -18.90 -13.17
C LYS A 73 -5.11 -19.32 -12.72
N TRP A 74 -4.86 -19.22 -11.42
CA TRP A 74 -3.60 -19.67 -10.83
C TRP A 74 -3.32 -21.17 -11.09
N THR A 75 -4.37 -22.00 -11.22
CA THR A 75 -4.27 -23.44 -11.51
C THR A 75 -3.67 -23.73 -12.87
N ASP A 76 -3.75 -22.78 -13.79
CA ASP A 76 -3.32 -22.93 -15.18
C ASP A 76 -1.86 -22.46 -15.35
N ILE A 77 -1.22 -21.98 -14.27
CA ILE A 77 0.12 -21.43 -14.27
C ILE A 77 1.07 -22.38 -13.52
N GLY A 78 2.10 -22.85 -14.23
CA GLY A 78 3.21 -23.56 -13.60
C GLY A 78 4.03 -22.61 -12.74
N ALA A 79 4.09 -22.84 -11.43
CA ALA A 79 4.92 -22.04 -10.52
C ALA A 79 6.40 -22.44 -10.65
N THR A 80 7.22 -21.56 -11.21
CA THR A 80 8.68 -21.76 -11.32
C THR A 80 9.39 -20.59 -10.66
N PRO A 81 10.17 -20.79 -9.58
CA PRO A 81 10.88 -19.69 -8.92
C PRO A 81 11.78 -18.86 -9.86
N GLU A 82 12.26 -19.46 -10.95
CA GLU A 82 13.02 -18.81 -12.03
C GLU A 82 12.24 -17.69 -12.72
N ALA A 83 10.90 -17.73 -12.68
CA ALA A 83 10.03 -16.68 -13.21
C ALA A 83 10.24 -15.32 -12.54
N LEU A 84 10.79 -15.31 -11.32
CA LEU A 84 11.14 -14.08 -10.60
C LEU A 84 12.39 -13.39 -11.17
N ASN A 85 13.09 -14.00 -12.12
CA ASN A 85 14.22 -13.35 -12.79
C ASN A 85 13.75 -12.10 -13.56
N GLY A 86 14.44 -10.98 -13.35
CA GLY A 86 14.05 -9.68 -13.91
C GLY A 86 12.90 -8.97 -13.18
N PHE A 87 12.42 -9.53 -12.06
CA PHE A 87 11.46 -8.88 -11.17
C PHE A 87 12.12 -8.32 -9.91
N ALA A 88 11.62 -7.17 -9.47
CA ALA A 88 11.81 -6.67 -8.12
C ALA A 88 10.57 -6.94 -7.26
N LEU A 89 10.76 -7.14 -5.95
CA LEU A 89 9.68 -7.30 -4.98
C LEU A 89 9.54 -6.05 -4.14
N VAL A 90 8.34 -5.47 -4.08
CA VAL A 90 8.01 -4.31 -3.25
C VAL A 90 7.08 -4.74 -2.12
N PHE A 91 7.60 -4.77 -0.89
CA PHE A 91 6.82 -5.03 0.32
C PHE A 91 6.37 -3.70 0.94
N THR A 92 5.06 -3.44 0.89
CA THR A 92 4.48 -2.24 1.49
C THR A 92 4.26 -2.41 3.00
N ALA A 93 5.03 -1.68 3.80
CA ALA A 93 5.08 -1.80 5.27
C ALA A 93 4.81 -0.48 6.01
N GLY A 94 4.24 0.53 5.35
CA GLY A 94 4.06 1.86 5.95
C GLY A 94 2.87 2.03 6.90
N GLY A 95 2.06 0.99 7.11
CA GLY A 95 0.94 1.03 8.04
C GLY A 95 1.37 0.74 9.48
N GLU A 96 1.14 1.69 10.39
CA GLU A 96 1.50 1.55 11.81
C GLU A 96 0.70 0.46 12.53
N GLY A 97 -0.50 0.13 12.04
CA GLY A 97 -1.29 -1.01 12.53
C GLY A 97 -2.20 -0.70 13.71
N GLU A 98 -2.73 0.52 13.81
CA GLU A 98 -3.58 0.96 14.93
C GLU A 98 -4.70 -0.02 15.29
N ARG A 99 -5.41 -0.57 14.29
CA ARG A 99 -6.44 -1.59 14.52
C ARG A 99 -5.90 -2.84 15.22
N LEU A 100 -4.71 -3.30 14.82
CA LEU A 100 -4.06 -4.43 15.47
C LEU A 100 -3.62 -4.06 16.89
N ARG A 101 -2.99 -2.88 17.07
CA ARG A 101 -2.59 -2.36 18.38
C ARG A 101 -3.77 -2.35 19.36
N LEU A 102 -4.90 -1.75 18.98
CA LEU A 102 -6.10 -1.72 19.81
C LEU A 102 -6.59 -3.12 20.16
N SER A 103 -6.68 -4.03 19.18
CA SER A 103 -7.10 -5.42 19.44
C SER A 103 -6.12 -6.20 20.32
N LEU A 104 -4.83 -5.86 20.31
CA LEU A 104 -3.83 -6.47 21.20
C LEU A 104 -4.00 -5.99 22.64
N LEU A 105 -4.23 -4.68 22.84
CA LEU A 105 -4.54 -4.12 24.15
C LEU A 105 -5.81 -4.74 24.74
N GLU A 106 -6.85 -4.92 23.91
CA GLU A 106 -8.09 -5.62 24.31
C GLU A 106 -7.84 -7.07 24.73
N LYS A 107 -6.84 -7.74 24.12
CA LYS A 107 -6.38 -9.09 24.51
C LYS A 107 -5.41 -9.10 25.70
N GLY A 108 -5.13 -7.96 26.32
CA GLY A 108 -4.30 -7.86 27.53
C GLY A 108 -2.81 -7.70 27.29
N TYR A 109 -2.37 -7.31 26.09
CA TYR A 109 -0.98 -6.90 25.88
C TYR A 109 -0.67 -5.58 26.60
N ASP A 110 0.49 -5.49 27.23
CA ASP A 110 0.93 -4.27 27.90
C ASP A 110 1.25 -3.15 26.89
N GLN A 111 0.85 -1.92 27.23
CA GLN A 111 1.14 -0.73 26.41
C GLN A 111 2.64 -0.56 26.13
N SER A 112 3.49 -0.86 27.12
CA SER A 112 4.95 -0.75 27.01
C SER A 112 5.53 -1.68 25.94
N ALA A 113 4.97 -2.87 25.77
CA ALA A 113 5.36 -3.82 24.72
C ALA A 113 5.01 -3.33 23.31
N LEU A 114 4.15 -2.31 23.20
CA LEU A 114 3.70 -1.75 21.93
C LEU A 114 4.34 -0.38 21.62
N ASN A 115 5.37 0.06 22.35
CA ASN A 115 6.00 1.37 22.12
C ASN A 115 6.72 1.47 20.77
N ASN A 116 7.40 0.41 20.33
CA ASN A 116 8.05 0.31 19.00
C ASN A 116 7.30 -0.66 18.08
N PHE A 117 5.97 -0.63 18.15
CA PHE A 117 5.11 -1.55 17.43
C PHE A 117 5.08 -1.26 15.94
N THR A 118 5.32 -2.29 15.12
CA THR A 118 4.93 -2.28 13.71
C THR A 118 4.20 -3.56 13.37
N LYS A 119 3.11 -3.42 12.62
CA LYS A 119 2.27 -4.55 12.21
C LYS A 119 3.03 -5.60 11.39
N ALA A 120 3.90 -5.18 10.49
CA ALA A 120 4.60 -6.08 9.58
C ALA A 120 5.67 -6.92 10.30
N THR A 121 6.18 -6.44 11.44
CA THR A 121 7.25 -7.10 12.19
C THR A 121 6.79 -7.69 13.50
N PHE A 122 5.50 -7.56 13.84
CA PHE A 122 4.95 -8.10 15.07
C PHE A 122 5.04 -9.63 15.09
N PRO A 123 5.56 -10.25 16.17
CA PRO A 123 5.79 -11.69 16.23
C PRO A 123 4.52 -12.51 16.02
N LEU A 124 4.66 -13.62 15.30
CA LEU A 124 3.61 -14.63 15.15
C LEU A 124 3.73 -15.68 16.27
N PRO A 125 2.70 -15.88 17.11
CA PRO A 125 2.78 -16.76 18.27
C PRO A 125 3.02 -18.21 17.86
N GLY A 126 3.97 -18.87 18.54
CA GLY A 126 4.31 -20.27 18.27
C GLY A 126 4.85 -20.51 16.85
N PHE A 127 5.31 -19.46 16.16
CA PHE A 127 6.02 -19.53 14.89
C PHE A 127 7.55 -19.52 15.11
N TYR A 128 8.33 -19.43 14.03
CA TYR A 128 9.79 -19.40 14.10
C TYR A 128 10.31 -18.17 14.86
N GLN A 129 10.85 -18.39 16.07
CA GLN A 129 11.33 -17.33 16.95
C GLN A 129 10.28 -16.21 17.11
N ASP A 130 10.71 -14.95 17.10
CA ASP A 130 9.87 -13.76 17.15
C ASP A 130 9.61 -13.15 15.75
N PHE A 131 9.62 -13.98 14.70
CA PHE A 131 9.45 -13.44 13.34
C PHE A 131 8.00 -12.99 13.11
N GLY A 132 7.88 -11.79 12.56
CA GLY A 132 6.65 -11.29 11.95
C GLY A 132 6.52 -11.66 10.47
N THR A 133 5.49 -11.12 9.82
CA THR A 133 5.18 -11.43 8.42
C THR A 133 6.26 -10.95 7.46
N LEU A 134 6.83 -9.76 7.68
CA LEU A 134 7.90 -9.20 6.84
C LEU A 134 9.15 -10.08 6.90
N GLN A 135 9.65 -10.40 8.10
CA GLN A 135 10.84 -11.22 8.28
C GLN A 135 10.66 -12.60 7.62
N THR A 136 9.48 -13.19 7.78
CA THR A 136 9.13 -14.49 7.17
C THR A 136 9.16 -14.42 5.64
N ASN A 137 8.60 -13.37 5.04
CA ASN A 137 8.64 -13.19 3.59
C ASN A 137 10.05 -12.92 3.06
N LEU A 138 10.86 -12.12 3.76
CA LEU A 138 12.25 -11.89 3.39
C LEU A 138 13.07 -13.18 3.44
N ALA A 139 12.81 -14.03 4.44
CA ALA A 139 13.43 -15.34 4.53
C ALA A 139 13.04 -16.27 3.36
N MET A 140 11.77 -16.23 2.94
CA MET A 140 11.31 -16.94 1.75
C MET A 140 12.04 -16.47 0.48
N VAL A 141 12.14 -15.15 0.27
CA VAL A 141 12.85 -14.57 -0.88
C VAL A 141 14.34 -14.94 -0.86
N SER A 142 14.99 -14.82 0.30
CA SER A 142 16.39 -15.25 0.50
C SER A 142 16.59 -16.72 0.14
N SER A 143 15.63 -17.60 0.50
CA SER A 143 15.67 -18.99 0.07
C SER A 143 15.56 -19.16 -1.44
N PHE A 144 14.77 -18.35 -2.14
CA PHE A 144 14.71 -18.39 -3.61
C PHE A 144 16.06 -17.97 -4.22
N CYS A 145 16.61 -16.83 -3.78
CA CYS A 145 17.91 -16.34 -4.24
C CYS A 145 19.02 -17.40 -4.07
N LYS A 146 19.10 -18.03 -2.90
CA LYS A 146 20.09 -19.10 -2.62
C LYS A 146 19.90 -20.33 -3.50
N THR A 147 18.65 -20.78 -3.67
CA THR A 147 18.35 -22.02 -4.41
C THR A 147 18.63 -21.85 -5.90
N LEU A 148 18.26 -20.69 -6.45
CA LEU A 148 18.33 -20.40 -7.88
C LEU A 148 19.65 -19.74 -8.30
N LYS A 149 20.46 -19.27 -7.33
CA LYS A 149 21.65 -18.45 -7.57
C LYS A 149 21.33 -17.19 -8.39
N ILE A 150 20.21 -16.56 -8.08
CA ILE A 150 19.80 -15.25 -8.63
C ILE A 150 19.76 -14.22 -7.51
N ASP A 151 19.85 -12.95 -7.88
CA ASP A 151 19.64 -11.82 -6.98
C ASP A 151 18.31 -11.16 -7.32
N ILE A 152 17.32 -11.30 -6.45
CA ILE A 152 16.00 -10.65 -6.59
C ILE A 152 16.07 -9.34 -5.79
N PRO A 153 16.03 -8.17 -6.43
CA PRO A 153 15.98 -6.90 -5.71
C PRO A 153 14.72 -6.80 -4.86
N VAL A 154 14.89 -6.45 -3.58
CA VAL A 154 13.80 -6.24 -2.64
C VAL A 154 13.73 -4.79 -2.21
N ILE A 155 12.54 -4.22 -2.24
CA ILE A 155 12.24 -2.88 -1.76
C ILE A 155 11.22 -3.02 -0.63
N VAL A 156 11.55 -2.49 0.54
CA VAL A 156 10.62 -2.42 1.68
C VAL A 156 10.23 -0.96 1.86
N THR A 157 8.95 -0.64 1.67
CA THR A 157 8.49 0.73 1.90
C THR A 157 7.98 0.90 3.32
N THR A 158 8.29 2.03 3.93
CA THR A 158 7.91 2.34 5.32
C THR A 158 6.99 3.54 5.37
N GLY A 159 6.56 3.92 6.57
CA GLY A 159 5.85 5.17 6.82
C GLY A 159 6.74 6.37 6.53
N PRO A 160 6.21 7.58 6.75
CA PRO A 160 7.00 8.80 6.59
C PRO A 160 8.27 8.84 7.41
N HIS A 161 9.21 9.69 7.00
CA HIS A 161 10.45 9.89 7.72
C HIS A 161 10.18 10.23 9.19
N GLY A 162 10.83 9.52 10.11
CA GLY A 162 10.61 9.66 11.56
C GLY A 162 9.44 8.84 12.13
N SER A 163 8.65 8.16 11.30
CA SER A 163 7.63 7.22 11.79
C SER A 163 8.25 5.98 12.45
N ILE A 164 7.47 5.29 13.29
CA ILE A 164 7.93 4.06 13.97
C ILE A 164 8.40 3.02 12.96
N THR A 165 7.65 2.83 11.87
CA THR A 165 8.02 1.86 10.81
C THR A 165 9.32 2.22 10.11
N ALA A 166 9.58 3.51 9.85
CA ALA A 166 10.81 4.00 9.24
C ALA A 166 12.04 3.85 10.15
N LYS A 167 11.84 3.66 11.46
CA LYS A 167 12.89 3.35 12.44
C LYS A 167 13.10 1.85 12.61
N VAL A 168 12.03 1.12 12.95
CA VAL A 168 12.09 -0.30 13.39
C VAL A 168 12.49 -1.23 12.24
N ILE A 169 11.98 -1.01 11.03
CA ILE A 169 12.25 -1.92 9.90
C ILE A 169 13.74 -1.91 9.50
N PRO A 170 14.40 -0.75 9.32
CA PRO A 170 15.85 -0.71 9.10
C PRO A 170 16.69 -1.33 10.22
N GLU A 171 16.27 -1.21 11.48
CA GLU A 171 16.94 -1.83 12.62
C GLU A 171 16.90 -3.37 12.50
N ILE A 172 15.72 -3.94 12.29
CA ILE A 172 15.54 -5.40 12.12
C ILE A 172 16.33 -5.94 10.92
N LEU A 173 16.30 -5.23 9.78
CA LEU A 173 17.07 -5.63 8.60
C LEU A 173 18.57 -5.69 8.90
N ARG A 174 19.10 -4.69 9.63
CA ARG A 174 20.52 -4.65 10.01
C ARG A 174 20.88 -5.75 10.99
N GLU A 175 20.07 -5.97 12.02
CA GLU A 175 20.26 -7.02 13.03
C GLU A 175 20.31 -8.42 12.40
N LYS A 176 19.55 -8.65 11.33
CA LYS A 176 19.48 -9.92 10.61
C LYS A 176 20.35 -9.94 9.35
N ASN A 177 21.30 -9.00 9.20
CA ASN A 177 22.19 -8.88 8.05
C ASN A 177 21.44 -8.99 6.70
N ASN A 178 20.36 -8.21 6.56
CA ASN A 178 19.45 -8.20 5.41
C ASN A 178 18.89 -9.58 5.04
N PHE A 179 18.82 -10.52 5.99
CA PHE A 179 18.41 -11.90 5.75
C PHE A 179 19.28 -12.62 4.69
N GLY A 180 20.50 -12.13 4.46
CA GLY A 180 21.41 -12.61 3.40
C GLY A 180 21.04 -12.16 1.98
N LEU A 181 20.13 -11.20 1.82
CA LEU A 181 19.81 -10.59 0.53
C LEU A 181 20.87 -9.54 0.15
N SER A 182 21.45 -9.66 -1.04
CA SER A 182 22.43 -8.71 -1.58
C SER A 182 21.82 -7.37 -1.95
N SER A 183 20.64 -7.39 -2.56
CA SER A 183 19.98 -6.21 -3.11
C SER A 183 18.69 -5.90 -2.37
N ILE A 184 18.81 -5.13 -1.28
CA ILE A 184 17.66 -4.63 -0.53
C ILE A 184 17.74 -3.11 -0.33
N LYS A 185 16.61 -2.42 -0.52
CA LYS A 185 16.44 -0.99 -0.21
C LYS A 185 15.24 -0.77 0.71
N VAL A 186 15.36 0.18 1.62
CA VAL A 186 14.24 0.67 2.43
C VAL A 186 13.92 2.09 1.98
N ILE A 187 12.64 2.36 1.70
CA ILE A 187 12.20 3.65 1.17
C ILE A 187 11.06 4.18 2.06
N PRO A 188 11.25 5.29 2.79
CA PRO A 188 10.14 5.96 3.45
C PRO A 188 9.19 6.57 2.42
N GLN A 189 7.89 6.54 2.69
CA GLN A 189 6.91 7.25 1.86
C GLN A 189 6.80 8.72 2.25
N ASP A 190 6.32 9.55 1.34
CA ASP A 190 5.99 10.94 1.67
C ASP A 190 4.77 11.03 2.59
N GLU A 191 4.66 12.19 3.25
CA GLU A 191 3.49 12.58 4.04
C GLU A 191 2.81 13.83 3.49
N ARG A 192 1.49 13.85 3.62
CA ARG A 192 0.65 15.01 3.32
C ARG A 192 0.07 15.61 4.58
N LEU A 193 -0.13 16.93 4.54
CA LEU A 193 -0.94 17.61 5.53
C LEU A 193 -2.36 17.05 5.51
N HIS A 194 -2.91 16.81 6.69
CA HIS A 194 -4.33 16.51 6.83
C HIS A 194 -5.12 17.81 6.95
N PHE A 195 -6.23 17.90 6.22
CA PHE A 195 -7.08 19.08 6.20
C PHE A 195 -8.47 18.76 6.74
N THR A 196 -9.12 19.73 7.35
CA THR A 196 -10.56 19.73 7.63
C THR A 196 -11.37 19.83 6.33
N MET A 197 -12.70 19.69 6.43
CA MET A 197 -13.60 19.88 5.29
C MET A 197 -13.56 21.32 4.75
N ASP A 198 -13.35 22.32 5.61
CA ASP A 198 -13.13 23.73 5.25
C ASP A 198 -11.67 24.06 4.89
N GLU A 199 -10.87 23.05 4.53
CA GLU A 199 -9.51 23.19 3.99
C GLU A 199 -8.47 23.77 4.96
N LYS A 200 -8.72 23.72 6.28
CA LYS A 200 -7.73 24.11 7.28
C LYS A 200 -6.82 22.95 7.66
N ILE A 201 -5.56 23.25 7.92
CA ILE A 201 -4.58 22.32 8.47
C ILE A 201 -5.05 21.87 9.85
N LEU A 202 -5.13 20.56 10.07
CA LEU A 202 -5.30 20.00 11.40
C LEU A 202 -3.98 20.01 12.14
N CYS A 203 -4.02 20.33 13.43
CA CYS A 203 -2.87 20.21 14.33
C CYS A 203 -3.26 19.46 15.60
N CYS A 204 -2.29 18.81 16.23
CA CYS A 204 -2.45 18.16 17.52
C CYS A 204 -1.32 18.57 18.47
N GLU A 205 -1.61 18.53 19.77
CA GLU A 205 -0.63 18.76 20.82
C GLU A 205 -0.15 17.42 21.36
N THR A 206 1.16 17.25 21.50
CA THR A 206 1.78 16.10 22.16
C THR A 206 2.94 16.59 23.01
N ASN A 207 2.95 16.26 24.30
CA ASN A 207 3.97 16.70 25.26
C ASN A 207 4.19 18.23 25.26
N ARG A 208 3.10 19.00 25.24
CA ARG A 208 3.08 20.48 25.13
C ARG A 208 3.57 21.08 23.82
N GLN A 209 3.89 20.26 22.83
CA GLN A 209 4.35 20.73 21.53
C GLN A 209 3.29 20.50 20.45
N LEU A 210 3.12 21.48 19.56
CA LEU A 210 2.18 21.42 18.45
C LEU A 210 2.81 20.79 17.21
N TYR A 211 2.04 19.92 16.57
CA TYR A 211 2.42 19.25 15.33
C TYR A 211 1.30 19.33 14.31
N PRO A 212 1.62 19.50 13.01
CA PRO A 212 0.62 19.36 11.98
C PRO A 212 0.24 17.89 11.91
N LEU A 213 -1.06 17.60 11.84
CA LEU A 213 -1.50 16.25 11.60
C LEU A 213 -1.19 15.91 10.14
N THR A 214 -0.45 14.83 9.93
CA THR A 214 -0.08 14.35 8.61
C THR A 214 -0.63 12.95 8.35
N GLN A 215 -0.55 12.51 7.10
CA GLN A 215 -0.94 11.17 6.69
C GLN A 215 -0.01 10.67 5.59
N PRO A 216 0.21 9.35 5.48
CA PRO A 216 0.93 8.77 4.36
C PRO A 216 0.15 8.94 3.04
N ASP A 217 0.88 8.88 1.92
CA ASP A 217 0.34 8.96 0.54
C ASP A 217 -0.47 7.73 0.09
N GLU A 218 -1.16 7.06 1.02
CA GLU A 218 -1.99 5.88 0.81
C GLU A 218 -1.25 4.77 0.03
N THR A 219 -1.99 3.82 -0.57
CA THR A 219 -1.40 2.60 -1.14
C THR A 219 -0.51 2.83 -2.37
N GLY A 220 -0.69 3.93 -3.08
CA GLY A 220 0.11 4.30 -4.26
C GLY A 220 1.33 5.17 -3.93
N GLY A 221 1.38 5.80 -2.75
CA GLY A 221 2.52 6.58 -2.27
C GLY A 221 3.85 5.83 -2.36
N PRO A 222 3.94 4.58 -1.87
CA PRO A 222 5.09 3.71 -2.05
C PRO A 222 5.60 3.60 -3.49
N LEU A 223 4.71 3.62 -4.48
CA LEU A 223 5.06 3.52 -5.90
C LEU A 223 5.60 4.85 -6.41
N MET A 224 4.97 5.96 -6.03
CA MET A 224 5.44 7.29 -6.43
C MET A 224 6.85 7.57 -5.90
N MET A 225 7.20 7.06 -4.71
CA MET A 225 8.56 7.15 -4.19
C MET A 225 9.61 6.45 -5.06
N LEU A 226 9.25 5.39 -5.79
CA LEU A 226 10.21 4.66 -6.62
C LEU A 226 10.75 5.54 -7.76
N LYS A 227 9.95 6.52 -8.21
CA LYS A 227 10.30 7.48 -9.27
C LYS A 227 11.17 8.62 -8.77
N GLN A 228 11.13 8.92 -7.47
CA GLN A 228 11.83 10.06 -6.92
C GLN A 228 13.35 9.82 -6.97
N LYS A 229 14.07 10.86 -7.39
CA LYS A 229 15.53 10.85 -7.40
C LYS A 229 16.04 11.20 -6.01
N ASP A 230 17.00 10.42 -5.53
CA ASP A 230 17.71 10.73 -4.30
C ASP A 230 18.79 11.82 -4.53
N ASN A 231 19.57 12.11 -3.49
CA ASN A 231 20.66 13.10 -3.55
C ASN A 231 21.77 12.76 -4.57
N SER A 232 21.86 11.51 -5.02
CA SER A 232 22.78 11.10 -6.09
C SER A 232 22.21 11.35 -7.49
N GLY A 233 20.94 11.79 -7.58
CA GLY A 233 20.23 11.98 -8.84
C GLY A 233 19.66 10.69 -9.44
N GLU A 234 19.73 9.58 -8.72
CA GLU A 234 19.25 8.26 -9.13
C GLU A 234 17.92 7.93 -8.44
N SER A 235 16.95 7.41 -9.20
CA SER A 235 15.71 6.88 -8.64
C SER A 235 15.82 5.39 -8.30
N THR A 236 14.84 4.86 -7.56
CA THR A 236 14.82 3.40 -7.32
C THR A 236 14.59 2.63 -8.61
N LEU A 237 13.81 3.18 -9.55
CA LEU A 237 13.62 2.59 -10.87
C LEU A 237 14.91 2.55 -11.70
N ASP A 238 15.76 3.58 -11.61
CA ASP A 238 17.08 3.59 -12.24
C ASP A 238 18.00 2.50 -11.64
N TRP A 239 17.96 2.34 -10.32
CA TRP A 239 18.69 1.29 -9.62
C TRP A 239 18.24 -0.12 -10.02
N LEU A 240 16.93 -0.34 -10.19
CA LEU A 240 16.38 -1.61 -10.67
C LEU A 240 16.83 -1.91 -12.11
N HIS A 241 16.87 -0.90 -12.97
CA HIS A 241 17.36 -1.06 -14.33
C HIS A 241 18.83 -1.56 -14.35
N LYS A 242 19.69 -1.05 -13.44
CA LYS A 242 21.08 -1.54 -13.28
C LYS A 242 21.16 -3.01 -12.82
N HIS A 243 20.11 -3.52 -12.17
CA HIS A 243 19.98 -4.93 -11.76
C HIS A 243 19.26 -5.77 -12.82
N ASN A 244 19.13 -5.29 -14.06
CA ASN A 244 18.38 -5.93 -15.14
C ASN A 244 16.93 -6.28 -14.75
N CYS A 245 16.33 -5.48 -13.85
CA CYS A 245 14.97 -5.66 -13.40
C CYS A 245 14.06 -4.59 -14.04
N SER A 246 13.12 -5.06 -14.85
CA SER A 246 12.16 -4.21 -15.58
C SER A 246 10.71 -4.47 -15.17
N LYS A 247 10.48 -5.35 -14.20
CA LYS A 247 9.15 -5.70 -13.70
C LYS A 247 9.13 -5.61 -12.18
N LEU A 248 7.98 -5.28 -11.61
CA LEU A 248 7.78 -5.19 -10.17
C LEU A 248 6.59 -6.05 -9.75
N ILE A 249 6.69 -6.67 -8.58
CA ILE A 249 5.56 -7.27 -7.85
C ILE A 249 5.38 -6.46 -6.56
N VAL A 250 4.19 -5.92 -6.37
CA VAL A 250 3.83 -5.11 -5.20
C VAL A 250 2.88 -5.91 -4.32
N VAL A 251 3.30 -6.13 -3.08
CA VAL A 251 2.62 -6.95 -2.10
C VAL A 251 2.62 -6.27 -0.72
N GLN A 252 1.80 -6.76 0.20
CA GLN A 252 1.69 -6.23 1.55
C GLN A 252 2.72 -6.88 2.47
N ALA A 253 3.50 -6.08 3.20
CA ALA A 253 4.43 -6.63 4.19
C ALA A 253 3.72 -7.31 5.37
N THR A 254 2.44 -7.01 5.59
CA THR A 254 1.61 -7.53 6.68
C THR A 254 0.85 -8.81 6.32
N ALA A 255 1.28 -9.53 5.30
CA ALA A 255 0.66 -10.76 4.84
C ALA A 255 1.71 -11.87 4.70
N LEU A 256 1.29 -13.12 4.85
CA LEU A 256 2.12 -14.30 4.55
C LEU A 256 1.64 -14.93 3.26
N TYR A 257 2.59 -15.39 2.46
CA TYR A 257 2.33 -15.89 1.11
C TYR A 257 2.70 -17.37 1.01
N ASP A 258 1.86 -18.16 0.34
CA ASP A 258 2.27 -19.46 -0.17
C ASP A 258 3.50 -19.25 -1.06
N GLN A 259 4.53 -20.07 -0.87
CA GLN A 259 5.80 -19.94 -1.60
C GLN A 259 5.65 -20.00 -3.13
N ARG A 260 4.54 -20.55 -3.65
CA ARG A 260 4.25 -20.60 -5.07
C ARG A 260 3.65 -19.30 -5.60
N LEU A 261 3.07 -18.45 -4.75
CA LEU A 261 2.28 -17.31 -5.19
C LEU A 261 3.10 -16.25 -5.93
N LEU A 262 4.28 -15.86 -5.41
CA LEU A 262 5.11 -14.87 -6.10
C LEU A 262 5.59 -15.36 -7.48
N PRO A 263 6.09 -16.62 -7.64
CA PRO A 263 6.33 -17.21 -8.96
C PRO A 263 5.12 -17.24 -9.89
N ILE A 264 3.93 -17.57 -9.37
CA ILE A 264 2.68 -17.57 -10.16
C ILE A 264 2.36 -16.16 -10.65
N ILE A 265 2.48 -15.15 -9.79
CA ILE A 265 2.28 -13.74 -10.15
C ILE A 265 3.25 -13.34 -11.27
N ALA A 266 4.52 -13.71 -11.16
CA ALA A 266 5.54 -13.39 -12.15
C ALA A 266 5.22 -14.03 -13.52
N ASN A 267 4.89 -15.32 -13.54
CA ASN A 267 4.51 -16.03 -14.77
C ASN A 267 3.19 -15.51 -15.36
N ALA A 268 2.21 -15.17 -14.52
CA ALA A 268 0.93 -14.60 -14.94
C ALA A 268 1.06 -13.24 -15.63
N LEU A 269 2.04 -12.43 -15.20
CA LEU A 269 2.30 -11.15 -15.86
C LEU A 269 2.78 -11.38 -17.30
N GLY A 270 3.69 -12.35 -17.53
CA GLY A 270 4.15 -12.73 -18.86
C GLY A 270 4.55 -11.52 -19.72
N ASP A 271 3.85 -11.36 -20.85
CA ASP A 271 4.01 -10.25 -21.79
C ASP A 271 3.07 -9.05 -21.54
N HIS A 272 2.09 -9.20 -20.64
CA HIS A 272 1.20 -8.12 -20.22
C HIS A 272 1.98 -7.00 -19.51
N ASP A 273 1.47 -5.77 -19.56
CA ASP A 273 2.13 -4.62 -18.92
C ASP A 273 1.65 -4.37 -17.48
N CYS A 274 0.49 -4.90 -17.10
CA CYS A 274 -0.04 -4.85 -15.75
C CYS A 274 -0.89 -6.08 -15.41
N LEU A 275 -0.78 -6.51 -14.16
CA LEU A 275 -1.50 -7.64 -13.59
C LEU A 275 -2.16 -7.19 -12.28
N GLY A 276 -3.48 -7.28 -12.21
CA GLY A 276 -4.21 -7.23 -10.95
C GLY A 276 -4.41 -8.64 -10.38
N ILE A 277 -4.33 -8.79 -9.05
CA ILE A 277 -4.59 -10.08 -8.41
C ILE A 277 -5.94 -10.03 -7.71
N GLY A 278 -6.82 -10.98 -8.07
CA GLY A 278 -8.18 -11.04 -7.55
C GLY A 278 -8.61 -12.43 -7.08
N ILE A 279 -9.71 -12.48 -6.34
CA ILE A 279 -10.35 -13.72 -5.92
C ILE A 279 -11.76 -13.75 -6.50
N LEU A 280 -12.10 -14.83 -7.20
CA LEU A 280 -13.43 -15.06 -7.77
C LEU A 280 -14.45 -15.30 -6.65
N ARG A 281 -15.69 -14.87 -6.88
CA ARG A 281 -16.77 -14.95 -5.90
C ARG A 281 -17.92 -15.78 -6.42
N GLU A 282 -18.47 -16.66 -5.59
CA GLU A 282 -19.71 -17.37 -5.91
C GLU A 282 -20.97 -16.56 -5.53
N SER A 283 -20.80 -15.47 -4.77
CA SER A 283 -21.89 -14.55 -4.41
C SER A 283 -21.41 -13.10 -4.40
N PHE A 284 -22.31 -12.14 -4.65
CA PHE A 284 -22.02 -10.71 -4.63
C PHE A 284 -22.89 -9.98 -3.59
N PRO A 285 -22.49 -9.94 -2.30
CA PRO A 285 -23.31 -9.34 -1.26
C PRO A 285 -23.42 -7.81 -1.41
N PRO A 286 -24.55 -7.17 -1.04
CA PRO A 286 -24.72 -5.72 -1.16
C PRO A 286 -23.71 -4.90 -0.34
N LYS A 287 -23.30 -5.43 0.81
CA LYS A 287 -22.35 -4.78 1.74
C LYS A 287 -20.91 -5.25 1.57
N ASP A 288 -20.54 -5.70 0.38
CA ASP A 288 -19.20 -6.20 0.12
C ASP A 288 -18.13 -5.08 0.21
N PRO A 289 -17.18 -5.18 1.16
CA PRO A 289 -16.25 -4.09 1.47
C PRO A 289 -15.08 -3.99 0.49
N PHE A 290 -14.90 -4.94 -0.43
CA PHE A 290 -13.72 -4.98 -1.31
C PHE A 290 -14.05 -4.43 -2.70
N GLY A 291 -13.16 -3.59 -3.24
CA GLY A 291 -13.21 -3.17 -4.63
C GLY A 291 -13.25 -4.37 -5.59
N THR A 292 -13.98 -4.24 -6.70
CA THR A 292 -14.16 -5.31 -7.68
C THR A 292 -13.54 -4.93 -9.01
N PHE A 293 -12.86 -5.86 -9.69
CA PHE A 293 -12.33 -5.62 -11.03
C PHE A 293 -13.46 -5.68 -12.06
N VAL A 294 -13.46 -4.74 -13.01
CA VAL A 294 -14.42 -4.68 -14.11
C VAL A 294 -13.75 -4.10 -15.35
N THR A 295 -14.14 -4.59 -16.53
CA THR A 295 -13.80 -3.91 -17.78
C THR A 295 -14.92 -2.95 -18.17
N ILE A 296 -14.56 -1.70 -18.43
CA ILE A 296 -15.47 -0.66 -18.93
C ILE A 296 -15.16 -0.38 -20.38
N MET A 297 -16.21 -0.37 -21.21
CA MET A 297 -16.18 0.07 -22.60
C MET A 297 -16.95 1.39 -22.73
N LYS A 298 -16.25 2.47 -23.09
CA LYS A 298 -16.86 3.80 -23.30
C LYS A 298 -16.18 4.50 -24.46
N LYS A 299 -16.95 5.02 -25.42
CA LYS A 299 -16.44 5.70 -26.63
C LYS A 299 -15.34 4.89 -27.36
N ASN A 300 -15.57 3.59 -27.56
CA ASN A 300 -14.62 2.63 -28.15
C ASN A 300 -13.28 2.46 -27.40
N GLN A 301 -13.18 2.94 -26.17
CA GLN A 301 -12.03 2.68 -25.30
C GLN A 301 -12.38 1.59 -24.29
N LYS A 302 -11.50 0.59 -24.20
CA LYS A 302 -11.53 -0.47 -23.19
C LYS A 302 -10.61 -0.09 -22.03
N LYS A 303 -11.12 -0.11 -20.80
CA LYS A 303 -10.31 0.11 -19.59
C LYS A 303 -10.64 -0.92 -18.53
N LEU A 304 -9.63 -1.45 -17.85
CA LEU A 304 -9.79 -2.28 -16.67
C LEU A 304 -9.67 -1.40 -15.43
N LEU A 305 -10.70 -1.39 -14.59
CA LEU A 305 -10.80 -0.53 -13.40
C LEU A 305 -11.17 -1.38 -12.17
N ILE A 306 -10.96 -0.81 -10.99
CA ILE A 306 -11.54 -1.30 -9.75
C ILE A 306 -12.71 -0.40 -9.36
N LEU A 307 -13.89 -0.97 -9.12
CA LEU A 307 -15.04 -0.23 -8.61
C LEU A 307 -15.21 -0.44 -7.11
N GLU A 308 -15.12 0.65 -6.38
CA GLU A 308 -15.41 0.70 -4.94
C GLU A 308 -16.91 0.59 -4.64
N GLN A 309 -17.24 0.27 -3.39
CA GLN A 309 -18.60 -0.12 -2.98
C GLN A 309 -19.67 0.91 -3.34
N ASN A 310 -19.33 2.19 -3.21
CA ASN A 310 -20.17 3.35 -3.46
C ASN A 310 -20.33 3.70 -4.95
N VAL A 311 -19.59 3.05 -5.84
CA VAL A 311 -19.64 3.26 -7.31
C VAL A 311 -20.40 2.13 -8.00
N ARG A 312 -20.35 0.89 -7.46
CA ARG A 312 -21.00 -0.29 -8.04
C ARG A 312 -22.51 -0.14 -8.19
N ASN A 313 -23.05 -0.51 -9.35
CA ASN A 313 -24.50 -0.57 -9.62
C ASN A 313 -24.98 -2.01 -9.87
N ASP A 314 -26.27 -2.18 -10.17
CA ASP A 314 -26.86 -3.52 -10.32
C ASP A 314 -26.32 -4.27 -11.53
N ALA A 315 -25.95 -3.56 -12.60
CA ALA A 315 -25.25 -4.15 -13.73
C ALA A 315 -23.87 -4.69 -13.32
N THR A 316 -23.12 -3.97 -12.48
CA THR A 316 -21.85 -4.49 -11.93
C THR A 316 -22.06 -5.79 -11.16
N ARG A 317 -23.13 -5.86 -10.35
CA ARG A 317 -23.41 -7.00 -9.46
C ARG A 317 -23.91 -8.23 -10.23
N SER A 318 -24.55 -8.03 -11.38
CA SER A 318 -25.09 -9.12 -12.20
C SER A 318 -24.07 -9.74 -13.17
N LEU A 319 -22.92 -9.09 -13.39
CA LEU A 319 -21.87 -9.64 -14.24
C LEU A 319 -21.31 -10.95 -13.70
N LYS A 320 -21.18 -11.91 -14.62
CA LYS A 320 -20.66 -13.24 -14.38
C LYS A 320 -19.61 -13.62 -15.40
N ASP A 321 -18.75 -14.56 -15.03
CA ASP A 321 -17.75 -15.14 -15.93
C ASP A 321 -18.44 -15.98 -17.04
N PRO A 322 -17.71 -16.39 -18.09
CA PRO A 322 -18.29 -17.18 -19.18
C PRO A 322 -18.95 -18.50 -18.74
N SER A 323 -18.55 -19.07 -17.61
CA SER A 323 -19.21 -20.28 -17.06
C SER A 323 -20.53 -19.98 -16.36
N GLY A 324 -20.82 -18.72 -16.05
CA GLY A 324 -21.99 -18.29 -15.26
C GLY A 324 -21.87 -18.61 -13.76
N LYS A 325 -20.75 -19.18 -13.31
CA LYS A 325 -20.55 -19.62 -11.92
C LYS A 325 -20.09 -18.46 -11.03
N TYR A 326 -19.16 -17.65 -11.50
CA TYR A 326 -18.47 -16.67 -10.67
C TYR A 326 -18.88 -15.24 -11.02
N HIS A 327 -19.09 -14.43 -9.98
CA HIS A 327 -19.16 -12.97 -10.09
C HIS A 327 -17.77 -12.37 -10.25
N LEU A 328 -17.74 -11.06 -10.53
CA LEU A 328 -16.50 -10.29 -10.68
C LEU A 328 -15.51 -10.53 -9.52
N PRO A 329 -14.21 -10.67 -9.83
CA PRO A 329 -13.20 -10.91 -8.82
C PRO A 329 -12.97 -9.66 -7.97
N PHE A 330 -12.63 -9.87 -6.70
CA PHE A 330 -12.31 -8.78 -5.80
C PHE A 330 -10.84 -8.54 -5.64
N ASN A 331 -10.49 -7.27 -5.43
CA ASN A 331 -9.13 -6.81 -5.31
C ASN A 331 -8.47 -7.31 -4.02
N THR A 332 -7.31 -7.96 -4.19
CA THR A 332 -6.45 -8.39 -3.06
C THR A 332 -5.51 -7.27 -2.59
N GLY A 333 -5.29 -6.25 -3.42
CA GLY A 333 -4.29 -5.21 -3.19
C GLY A 333 -2.87 -5.61 -3.61
N PHE A 334 -2.72 -6.70 -4.35
CA PHE A 334 -1.45 -7.10 -4.96
C PHE A 334 -1.46 -6.82 -6.46
N TYR A 335 -0.31 -6.41 -6.98
CA TYR A 335 -0.14 -6.04 -8.38
C TYR A 335 1.21 -6.50 -8.91
N ALA A 336 1.30 -6.73 -10.22
CA ALA A 336 2.58 -6.81 -10.91
C ALA A 336 2.54 -5.98 -12.18
N PHE A 337 3.65 -5.36 -12.59
CA PHE A 337 3.67 -4.50 -13.77
C PHE A 337 5.08 -4.30 -14.31
N LYS A 338 5.18 -3.88 -15.57
CA LYS A 338 6.43 -3.42 -16.18
C LYS A 338 6.77 -2.02 -15.64
N SER A 339 8.02 -1.79 -15.22
CA SER A 339 8.48 -0.53 -14.64
C SER A 339 8.18 0.69 -15.52
N GLU A 340 8.20 0.52 -16.86
CA GLU A 340 7.82 1.53 -17.85
C GLU A 340 6.45 2.15 -17.59
N LEU A 341 5.48 1.38 -17.05
CA LEU A 341 4.15 1.89 -16.73
C LEU A 341 4.23 3.04 -15.71
N LEU A 342 5.07 2.86 -14.69
CA LEU A 342 5.26 3.85 -13.63
C LEU A 342 6.24 4.96 -14.05
N ILE A 343 7.24 4.67 -14.89
CA ILE A 343 8.15 5.69 -15.44
C ILE A 343 7.36 6.72 -16.25
N ASN A 344 6.47 6.24 -17.13
CA ASN A 344 5.78 7.08 -18.11
C ASN A 344 4.50 7.73 -17.60
N ASN A 345 4.00 7.35 -16.42
CA ASN A 345 2.73 7.86 -15.90
C ASN A 345 2.85 8.22 -14.42
N ASP A 346 2.15 9.28 -14.01
CA ASP A 346 1.88 9.56 -12.61
C ASP A 346 0.53 8.95 -12.20
N LEU A 347 0.42 8.52 -10.95
CA LEU A 347 -0.86 8.11 -10.39
C LEU A 347 -1.71 9.35 -10.11
N PRO A 348 -3.03 9.30 -10.39
CA PRO A 348 -3.92 10.41 -10.07
C PRO A 348 -4.07 10.57 -8.55
N ASP A 349 -4.37 11.80 -8.11
CA ASP A 349 -4.70 12.03 -6.70
C ASP A 349 -6.00 11.32 -6.33
N TYR A 350 -5.94 10.59 -5.23
CA TYR A 350 -7.01 9.77 -4.68
C TYR A 350 -7.41 10.29 -3.29
N ALA A 351 -8.68 10.14 -2.95
CA ALA A 351 -9.17 10.39 -1.60
C ALA A 351 -9.90 9.17 -1.03
N THR A 352 -9.71 8.91 0.26
CA THR A 352 -10.48 7.89 0.97
C THR A 352 -11.88 8.41 1.30
N PRO A 353 -12.86 7.55 1.63
CA PRO A 353 -14.06 8.00 2.33
C PRO A 353 -13.69 8.77 3.61
N PRO A 354 -14.47 9.79 4.03
CA PRO A 354 -14.19 10.55 5.25
C PRO A 354 -14.13 9.65 6.49
N LYS A 355 -13.10 9.82 7.32
CA LYS A 355 -12.90 9.07 8.57
C LYS A 355 -12.67 10.05 9.72
N GLU A 356 -12.92 9.59 10.93
CA GLU A 356 -12.51 10.35 12.11
C GLU A 356 -10.99 10.42 12.14
N THR A 357 -10.45 11.63 12.31
CA THR A 357 -9.02 11.92 12.23
C THR A 357 -8.48 12.44 13.55
N LEU A 358 -9.25 13.31 14.21
CA LEU A 358 -9.01 13.74 15.58
C LEU A 358 -10.37 13.90 16.30
N PRO A 359 -10.50 13.45 17.56
CA PRO A 359 -11.73 13.64 18.33
C PRO A 359 -12.16 15.12 18.36
N GLY A 360 -13.45 15.37 18.18
CA GLY A 360 -14.02 16.73 18.18
C GLY A 360 -13.92 17.47 16.84
N TYR A 361 -13.26 16.92 15.83
CA TYR A 361 -13.26 17.45 14.47
C TYR A 361 -14.22 16.66 13.56
N GLU A 362 -14.74 17.33 12.52
CA GLU A 362 -15.53 16.67 11.49
C GLU A 362 -14.67 15.61 10.77
N ARG A 363 -15.30 14.48 10.43
CA ARG A 363 -14.67 13.43 9.63
C ARG A 363 -14.19 14.00 8.31
N SER A 364 -12.93 13.74 7.96
CA SER A 364 -12.33 14.25 6.73
C SER A 364 -11.65 13.13 5.94
N PRO A 365 -11.64 13.20 4.60
CA PRO A 365 -10.97 12.21 3.77
C PRO A 365 -9.44 12.38 3.85
N LYS A 366 -8.74 11.24 3.84
CA LYS A 366 -7.31 11.20 3.54
C LYS A 366 -7.11 11.35 2.04
N ILE A 367 -5.96 11.90 1.64
CA ILE A 367 -5.57 12.12 0.25
C ILE A 367 -4.21 11.45 0.02
N GLY A 368 -3.99 10.94 -1.18
CA GLY A 368 -2.77 10.22 -1.53
C GLY A 368 -2.85 9.70 -2.95
N TYR A 369 -2.27 8.54 -3.19
CA TYR A 369 -2.37 7.80 -4.43
C TYR A 369 -2.95 6.40 -4.14
N ALA A 370 -3.63 5.80 -5.13
CA ALA A 370 -4.07 4.42 -5.03
C ALA A 370 -3.29 3.54 -6.01
N ALA A 371 -2.70 2.44 -5.53
CA ALA A 371 -2.00 1.48 -6.40
C ALA A 371 -2.94 0.85 -7.44
N THR A 372 -4.25 0.83 -7.15
CA THR A 372 -5.32 0.43 -8.06
C THR A 372 -5.32 1.20 -9.38
N ASP A 373 -4.83 2.44 -9.36
CA ASP A 373 -4.86 3.34 -10.51
C ASP A 373 -3.75 3.05 -11.53
N LEU A 374 -2.95 2.00 -11.32
CA LEU A 374 -2.08 1.44 -12.37
C LEU A 374 -2.88 0.76 -13.49
N LEU A 375 -3.95 0.02 -13.16
CA LEU A 375 -4.71 -0.77 -14.13
C LEU A 375 -5.37 0.07 -15.24
N PRO A 376 -5.97 1.25 -14.94
CA PRO A 376 -6.52 2.12 -15.97
C PRO A 376 -5.48 2.75 -16.91
N LEU A 377 -4.20 2.78 -16.50
CA LEU A 377 -3.08 3.35 -17.27
C LEU A 377 -2.40 2.33 -18.19
N ALA A 378 -2.61 1.05 -17.92
CA ALA A 378 -2.05 -0.06 -18.67
C ALA A 378 -2.73 -0.25 -20.03
N LYS A 379 -1.95 -0.64 -21.03
CA LYS A 379 -2.42 -0.92 -22.40
C LYS A 379 -2.98 -2.33 -22.53
N ASP A 380 -2.39 -3.29 -21.83
CA ASP A 380 -2.79 -4.69 -21.86
C ASP A 380 -2.85 -5.30 -20.45
N PRO A 381 -3.78 -4.81 -19.60
CA PRO A 381 -3.90 -5.33 -18.25
C PRO A 381 -4.73 -6.62 -18.20
N ILE A 382 -4.34 -7.54 -17.32
CA ILE A 382 -5.05 -8.80 -17.05
C ILE A 382 -5.24 -9.03 -15.54
N ILE A 383 -6.17 -9.92 -15.19
CA ILE A 383 -6.38 -10.36 -13.80
C ILE A 383 -5.85 -11.78 -13.59
N LEU A 384 -5.00 -11.99 -12.60
CA LEU A 384 -4.73 -13.30 -12.04
C LEU A 384 -5.76 -13.60 -10.96
N THR A 385 -6.47 -14.72 -11.10
CA THR A 385 -7.39 -15.21 -10.07
C THR A 385 -6.71 -16.25 -9.19
N VAL A 386 -6.69 -16.01 -7.87
CA VAL A 386 -6.07 -16.87 -6.84
C VAL A 386 -7.11 -17.38 -5.86
N GLU A 387 -6.72 -18.36 -5.05
CA GLU A 387 -7.53 -18.82 -3.92
C GLU A 387 -7.23 -18.02 -2.64
N PRO A 388 -8.24 -17.80 -1.76
CA PRO A 388 -8.01 -17.19 -0.45
C PRO A 388 -7.00 -17.94 0.41
N SER A 389 -6.82 -19.25 0.18
CA SER A 389 -5.90 -20.11 0.92
C SER A 389 -4.42 -19.83 0.62
N MET A 390 -4.10 -19.11 -0.46
CA MET A 390 -2.73 -18.86 -0.93
C MET A 390 -2.02 -17.73 -0.19
N PHE A 391 -2.73 -16.97 0.65
CA PHE A 391 -2.13 -15.95 1.50
C PHE A 391 -3.00 -15.69 2.73
N GLY A 392 -2.41 -15.13 3.78
CA GLY A 392 -3.14 -14.60 4.92
C GLY A 392 -2.71 -13.17 5.20
N VAL A 393 -3.63 -12.30 5.65
CA VAL A 393 -3.33 -10.89 5.94
C VAL A 393 -3.58 -10.62 7.43
N LEU A 394 -2.58 -10.07 8.12
CA LEU A 394 -2.73 -9.62 9.49
C LEU A 394 -3.61 -8.37 9.49
N LYS A 395 -4.66 -8.27 10.32
CA LYS A 395 -5.45 -7.04 10.50
C LYS A 395 -5.78 -6.77 11.97
N THR A 396 -5.93 -7.83 12.75
CA THR A 396 -6.38 -7.88 14.15
C THR A 396 -5.63 -8.98 14.90
N ALA A 397 -5.69 -8.96 16.23
CA ALA A 397 -4.98 -9.94 17.07
C ALA A 397 -5.46 -11.38 16.85
N ASP A 398 -6.70 -11.60 16.38
CA ASP A 398 -7.21 -12.91 16.02
C ASP A 398 -6.51 -13.52 14.80
N ASP A 399 -5.93 -12.68 13.94
CA ASP A 399 -5.24 -13.16 12.73
C ASP A 399 -3.87 -13.77 13.03
N LEU A 400 -3.30 -13.53 14.23
CA LEU A 400 -1.93 -13.93 14.56
C LEU A 400 -1.73 -15.45 14.57
N GLU A 401 -2.62 -16.18 15.24
CA GLU A 401 -2.55 -17.66 15.31
C GLU A 401 -2.83 -18.27 13.93
N MET A 402 -3.87 -17.77 13.24
CA MET A 402 -4.20 -18.22 11.89
C MET A 402 -3.04 -18.03 10.91
N LEU A 403 -2.30 -16.92 11.03
CA LEU A 403 -1.11 -16.67 10.21
C LEU A 403 0.07 -17.56 10.58
N ALA A 404 0.30 -17.81 11.87
CA ALA A 404 1.34 -18.74 12.30
C ALA A 404 1.10 -20.15 11.73
N GLU A 405 -0.16 -20.62 11.75
CA GLU A 405 -0.58 -21.88 11.14
C GLU A 405 -0.42 -21.87 9.62
N ALA A 406 -0.85 -20.79 8.95
CA ALA A 406 -0.67 -20.62 7.51
C ALA A 406 0.81 -20.67 7.12
N GLY A 407 1.69 -19.97 7.85
CA GLY A 407 3.14 -19.97 7.62
C GLY A 407 3.75 -21.37 7.71
N LYS A 408 3.34 -22.17 8.71
CA LYS A 408 3.76 -23.59 8.84
C LYS A 408 3.24 -24.44 7.68
N ARG A 409 1.96 -24.28 7.31
CA ARG A 409 1.34 -25.00 6.18
C ARG A 409 2.05 -24.68 4.86
N PHE A 410 2.47 -23.43 4.67
CA PHE A 410 3.24 -22.98 3.51
C PHE A 410 4.72 -23.42 3.55
N GLY A 411 5.18 -24.01 4.67
CA GLY A 411 6.56 -24.46 4.87
C GLY A 411 7.57 -23.33 5.08
N LEU A 412 7.10 -22.14 5.50
CA LEU A 412 7.95 -20.95 5.67
C LEU A 412 8.79 -21.00 6.95
N ASP A 413 8.35 -21.74 7.96
CA ASP A 413 9.10 -21.99 9.20
C ASP A 413 10.48 -22.61 8.91
N LYS A 414 10.52 -23.60 8.01
CA LYS A 414 11.75 -24.24 7.55
C LYS A 414 12.65 -23.27 6.79
N LYS A 415 12.07 -22.31 6.05
CA LYS A 415 12.84 -21.29 5.31
C LYS A 415 13.49 -20.30 6.27
N CYS A 416 12.76 -19.91 7.32
CA CYS A 416 13.29 -19.03 8.36
C CYS A 416 14.46 -19.67 9.12
N GLY A 417 14.41 -20.98 9.37
CA GLY A 417 15.52 -21.75 9.98
C GLY A 417 16.84 -21.74 9.20
N ASN A 418 16.80 -21.40 7.90
CA ASN A 418 17.99 -21.35 7.03
C ASN A 418 18.56 -19.92 6.88
N ILE A 419 18.07 -18.98 7.69
CA ILE A 419 18.60 -17.63 7.83
C ILE A 419 19.61 -17.67 8.98
N GLY A 420 20.90 -17.59 8.63
CA GLY A 420 22.02 -17.59 9.59
C GLY A 420 22.10 -16.30 10.37
#